data_AF-Q54918-F1
#
_entry.id   AF-Q54918-F1
#
_cell.length_a   1.000
_cell.length_b   1.000
_cell.length_c   1.000
_cell.angle_alpha   90.00
_cell.angle_beta   90.00
_cell.angle_gamma   90.00
#
_symmetry.space_group_name_H-M   'P 1'
#
loop_
_entity.id
_entity.type
_entity.pdbx_description
1 polymer ?
#
loop_
_entity_poly.entity_id
_entity_poly.type
_entity_poly.pdbx_seq_one_letter_code
_entity_poly.pdbx_strand_id
1 'polypeptide(L)'
;GTRAMKETTAYMMTEMMKTVLAYGIGRGAYLPWLPQAGKTGTSNYTDDEIEKYIKNTGYVAPDEMFVGYTRKYSMAVWTGYTNRLTPIMGDGLTVAAKVYRSMMTYLSEGSNPEDWNIPEGLYRNGEFVFKNGARSTWNSPAPQQPPSTESSSSSSDSSTSQSSSTTPSTNNSTTTNPNNNTQQSNTTP
;
A
#
# COMPACT_ATOMS: atom_id res chain seq x y z
N GLY A 1 13.95 17.90 22.07
CA GLY A 1 12.80 17.52 21.22
C GLY A 1 11.55 17.40 22.07
N THR A 2 10.38 17.54 21.47
CA THR A 2 9.08 17.35 22.15
C THR A 2 8.56 15.93 21.88
N ARG A 3 7.78 15.38 22.81
CA ARG A 3 7.19 14.04 22.65
C ARG A 3 6.10 14.08 21.59
N ALA A 4 6.27 13.32 20.50
CA ALA A 4 5.27 13.20 19.42
C ALA A 4 4.29 12.03 19.63
N MET A 5 4.71 10.96 20.32
CA MET A 5 3.87 9.77 20.56
C MET A 5 4.28 9.01 21.84
N LYS A 6 3.45 8.05 22.23
CA LYS A 6 3.73 7.11 23.33
C LYS A 6 4.81 6.12 22.90
N GLU A 7 5.60 5.64 23.85
CA GLU A 7 6.64 4.63 23.61
C GLU A 7 6.03 3.31 23.11
N THR A 8 4.87 2.91 23.65
CA THR A 8 4.13 1.74 23.19
C THR A 8 3.70 1.85 21.73
N THR A 9 3.27 3.05 21.28
CA THR A 9 2.96 3.30 19.87
C THR A 9 4.20 3.18 18.98
N ALA A 10 5.32 3.79 19.39
CA ALA A 10 6.56 3.73 18.63
C ALA A 10 7.09 2.30 18.50
N TYR A 11 7.04 1.51 19.59
CA TYR A 11 7.47 0.11 19.58
C TYR A 11 6.58 -0.75 18.67
N MET A 12 5.25 -0.65 18.79
CA MET A 12 4.33 -1.40 17.93
C MET A 12 4.54 -1.06 16.44
N MET A 13 4.67 0.23 16.11
CA MET A 13 4.95 0.67 14.73
C MET A 13 6.29 0.13 14.21
N THR A 14 7.31 0.12 15.06
CA THR A 14 8.63 -0.42 14.70
C THR A 14 8.57 -1.90 14.41
N GLU A 15 7.90 -2.69 15.26
CA GLU A 15 7.72 -4.13 15.04
C GLU A 15 6.99 -4.43 13.74
N MET A 16 5.91 -3.70 13.44
CA MET A 16 5.20 -3.83 12.16
C MET A 16 6.08 -3.43 10.97
N MET A 17 6.92 -2.41 11.09
CA MET A 17 7.79 -1.97 9.99
C MET A 17 9.04 -2.83 9.81
N LYS A 18 9.47 -3.62 10.81
CA LYS A 18 10.49 -4.66 10.61
C LYS A 18 10.00 -5.73 9.61
N THR A 19 8.72 -6.11 9.69
CA THR A 19 8.17 -7.14 8.80
C THR A 19 8.05 -6.67 7.36
N VAL A 20 7.94 -5.35 7.11
CA VAL A 20 7.99 -4.77 5.76
C VAL A 20 9.31 -5.09 5.05
N LEU A 21 10.41 -5.14 5.79
CA LEU A 21 11.73 -5.52 5.26
C LEU A 21 11.91 -7.04 5.25
N ALA A 22 11.40 -7.75 6.26
CA ALA A 22 11.57 -9.19 6.33
C ALA A 22 10.77 -9.95 5.25
N TYR A 23 9.50 -9.58 5.06
CA TYR A 23 8.54 -10.33 4.24
C TYR A 23 7.72 -9.45 3.27
N GLY A 24 7.88 -8.13 3.33
CA GLY A 24 7.08 -7.19 2.55
C GLY A 24 7.79 -6.60 1.34
N ILE A 25 7.18 -5.55 0.79
CA ILE A 25 7.66 -4.79 -0.37
C ILE A 25 9.00 -4.04 -0.12
N GLY A 26 9.42 -3.91 1.14
CA GLY A 26 10.71 -3.30 1.52
C GLY A 26 11.89 -4.28 1.49
N ARG A 27 11.69 -5.53 1.03
CA ARG A 27 12.70 -6.60 1.08
C ARG A 27 14.04 -6.24 0.47
N GLY A 28 14.06 -5.38 -0.54
CA GLY A 28 15.29 -4.89 -1.17
C GLY A 28 16.27 -4.21 -0.20
N ALA A 29 15.77 -3.67 0.91
CA ALA A 29 16.56 -3.00 1.95
C ALA A 29 16.93 -3.88 3.15
N TYR A 30 16.50 -5.15 3.17
CA TYR A 30 16.73 -6.05 4.31
C TYR A 30 18.21 -6.35 4.55
N LEU A 31 18.59 -6.35 5.82
CA LEU A 31 19.93 -6.68 6.31
C LEU A 31 19.74 -7.65 7.51
N PRO A 32 20.08 -8.95 7.38
CA PRO A 32 19.73 -9.95 8.39
C PRO A 32 20.42 -9.74 9.74
N TRP A 33 21.58 -9.09 9.76
CA TRP A 33 22.38 -8.83 10.96
C TRP A 33 22.06 -7.49 11.63
N LEU A 34 21.19 -6.66 11.04
CA LEU A 34 20.89 -5.31 11.52
C LEU A 34 19.42 -5.19 11.94
N PRO A 35 19.13 -4.93 13.22
CA PRO A 35 17.79 -4.56 13.66
C PRO A 35 17.38 -3.20 13.07
N GLN A 36 16.48 -3.22 12.10
CA GLN A 36 15.99 -2.03 11.41
C GLN A 36 14.54 -2.16 10.99
N ALA A 37 13.86 -1.02 10.90
CA ALA A 37 12.50 -0.90 10.43
C ALA A 37 12.44 0.12 9.29
N GLY A 38 11.50 -0.05 8.36
CA GLY A 38 11.34 0.90 7.27
C GLY A 38 10.09 0.68 6.44
N LYS A 39 9.87 1.62 5.51
CA LYS A 39 8.69 1.68 4.65
C LYS A 39 9.07 2.22 3.29
N THR A 40 8.46 1.65 2.25
CA THR A 40 8.52 2.15 0.87
C THR A 40 7.41 3.16 0.63
N GLY A 41 7.61 4.06 -0.33
CA GLY A 41 6.59 4.95 -0.87
C GLY A 41 6.72 5.03 -2.38
N THR A 42 5.60 4.98 -3.07
CA THR A 42 5.54 5.10 -4.53
C THR A 42 4.40 6.05 -4.86
N SER A 43 4.68 7.10 -5.63
CA SER A 43 3.65 8.06 -6.06
C SER A 43 3.00 7.60 -7.36
N ASN A 44 1.89 8.24 -7.75
CA ASN A 44 1.16 7.93 -8.97
C ASN A 44 1.09 9.15 -9.90
N TYR A 45 0.90 8.89 -11.18
CA TYR A 45 0.46 9.88 -12.16
C TYR A 45 -1.05 10.12 -12.06
N THR A 46 -1.50 11.27 -12.53
CA THR A 46 -2.93 11.51 -12.78
C THR A 46 -3.37 10.86 -14.09
N ASP A 47 -4.67 10.61 -14.25
CA ASP A 47 -5.23 10.00 -15.47
C ASP A 47 -4.87 10.80 -16.74
N ASP A 48 -4.95 12.13 -16.65
CA ASP A 48 -4.55 13.07 -17.70
C ASP A 48 -3.10 12.88 -18.15
N GLU A 49 -2.19 12.64 -17.20
CA GLU A 49 -0.77 12.44 -17.51
C GLU A 49 -0.52 11.09 -18.14
N ILE A 50 -1.24 10.07 -17.66
CA ILE A 50 -1.17 8.72 -18.20
C ILE A 50 -1.59 8.73 -19.67
N GLU A 51 -2.76 9.32 -19.98
CA GLU A 51 -3.28 9.38 -21.34
C GLU A 51 -2.39 10.19 -22.29
N LYS A 52 -1.90 11.35 -21.84
CA LYS A 52 -1.19 12.30 -22.71
C LYS A 52 0.31 11.99 -22.87
N TYR A 53 0.96 11.49 -21.83
CA TYR A 53 2.42 11.44 -21.77
C TYR A 53 3.00 10.05 -21.50
N ILE A 54 2.29 9.19 -20.76
CA ILE A 54 2.80 7.87 -20.41
C ILE A 54 2.44 6.86 -21.50
N LYS A 55 3.38 6.61 -22.41
CA LYS A 55 3.21 5.66 -23.52
C LYS A 55 3.55 4.20 -23.17
N ASN A 56 3.65 3.88 -21.88
CA ASN A 56 4.01 2.54 -21.39
C ASN A 56 2.79 1.86 -20.77
N THR A 57 2.61 0.57 -21.04
CA THR A 57 1.53 -0.27 -20.49
C THR A 57 1.91 -1.00 -19.19
N GLY A 58 3.19 -0.96 -18.80
CA GLY A 58 3.71 -1.54 -17.57
C GLY A 58 3.56 -0.64 -16.35
N TYR A 59 3.98 -1.16 -15.19
CA TYR A 59 3.97 -0.39 -13.95
C TYR A 59 5.00 0.74 -13.99
N VAL A 60 4.54 1.97 -13.75
CA VAL A 60 5.35 3.18 -13.75
C VAL A 60 5.01 4.07 -12.57
N ALA A 61 5.98 4.86 -12.11
CA ALA A 61 5.78 5.86 -11.06
C ALA A 61 6.63 7.12 -11.33
N PRO A 62 6.16 8.32 -10.93
CA PRO A 62 6.99 9.53 -10.95
C PRO A 62 8.05 9.54 -9.85
N ASP A 63 7.70 9.05 -8.66
CA ASP A 63 8.56 9.05 -7.48
C ASP A 63 8.58 7.67 -6.81
N GLU A 64 9.77 7.27 -6.36
CA GLU A 64 9.99 6.11 -5.52
C GLU A 64 10.83 6.52 -4.31
N MET A 65 10.42 6.07 -3.12
CA MET A 65 10.96 6.51 -1.84
C MET A 65 11.18 5.31 -0.91
N PHE A 66 12.21 5.43 -0.08
CA PHE A 66 12.44 4.51 1.02
C PHE A 66 12.80 5.29 2.27
N VAL A 67 12.10 5.04 3.37
CA VAL A 67 12.43 5.60 4.68
C VAL A 67 12.69 4.44 5.63
N GLY A 68 13.86 4.43 6.25
CA GLY A 68 14.23 3.41 7.23
C GLY A 68 15.05 3.97 8.36
N TYR A 69 15.07 3.25 9.45
CA TYR A 69 15.78 3.66 10.65
C TYR A 69 16.26 2.47 11.48
N THR A 70 17.33 2.71 12.21
CA THR A 70 17.87 1.89 13.30
C THR A 70 17.65 2.63 14.62
N ARG A 71 18.13 2.07 15.74
CA ARG A 71 18.14 2.80 17.02
C ARG A 71 19.03 4.06 17.02
N LYS A 72 19.96 4.18 16.06
CA LYS A 72 20.95 5.28 16.01
C LYS A 72 20.72 6.26 14.86
N TYR A 73 20.29 5.77 13.70
CA TYR A 73 20.19 6.56 12.48
C TYR A 73 18.80 6.46 11.86
N SER A 74 18.35 7.54 11.24
CA SER A 74 17.15 7.58 10.41
C SER A 74 17.53 8.17 9.05
N MET A 75 17.04 7.55 7.98
CA MET A 75 17.35 7.93 6.61
C MET A 75 16.12 7.87 5.74
N ALA A 76 15.88 8.95 5.01
CA ALA A 76 14.87 9.02 3.97
C ALA A 76 15.56 9.22 2.62
N VAL A 77 15.20 8.40 1.63
CA VAL A 77 15.70 8.45 0.27
C VAL A 77 14.53 8.70 -0.66
N TRP A 78 14.67 9.69 -1.53
CA TRP A 78 13.74 9.97 -2.63
C TRP A 78 14.47 9.79 -3.96
N THR A 79 13.78 9.18 -4.93
CA THR A 79 14.27 8.99 -6.28
C THR A 79 13.18 9.37 -7.28
N GLY A 80 13.59 10.02 -8.36
CA GLY A 80 12.72 10.54 -9.41
C GLY A 80 13.57 11.25 -10.46
N TYR A 81 12.97 11.51 -11.62
CA TYR A 81 13.59 12.32 -12.65
C TYR A 81 13.23 13.79 -12.45
N THR A 82 14.12 14.70 -12.86
CA THR A 82 13.87 16.16 -12.80
C THR A 82 12.56 16.53 -13.49
N ASN A 83 12.29 15.93 -14.65
CA ASN A 83 10.98 15.99 -15.27
C ASN A 83 10.15 14.82 -14.78
N ARG A 84 9.14 15.09 -13.94
CA ARG A 84 8.25 14.06 -13.40
C ARG A 84 7.51 13.25 -14.46
N LEU A 85 7.31 13.77 -15.68
CA LEU A 85 6.70 13.02 -16.78
C LEU A 85 7.63 11.95 -17.39
N THR A 86 8.88 11.88 -16.94
CA THR A 86 9.78 10.76 -17.23
C THR A 86 9.57 9.68 -16.15
N PRO A 87 8.94 8.55 -16.48
CA PRO A 87 8.62 7.54 -15.47
C PRO A 87 9.83 6.76 -14.99
N ILE A 88 9.82 6.44 -13.70
CA ILE A 88 10.62 5.35 -13.13
C ILE A 88 9.95 4.03 -13.50
N MET A 89 10.74 3.09 -14.00
CA MET A 89 10.27 1.80 -14.51
C MET A 89 11.23 0.68 -14.11
N GLY A 90 10.72 -0.54 -14.00
CA GLY A 90 11.51 -1.76 -13.76
C GLY A 90 12.45 -1.61 -12.56
N ASP A 91 13.73 -1.91 -12.77
CA ASP A 91 14.77 -1.86 -11.72
C ASP A 91 14.98 -0.47 -11.12
N GLY A 92 14.54 0.61 -11.79
CA GLY A 92 14.57 1.98 -11.27
C GLY A 92 13.81 2.11 -9.95
N LEU A 93 12.73 1.35 -9.78
CA LEU A 93 11.91 1.35 -8.56
C LEU A 93 12.63 0.70 -7.36
N THR A 94 13.77 0.06 -7.57
CA THR A 94 14.55 -0.55 -6.48
C THR A 94 15.68 0.34 -5.98
N VAL A 95 15.94 1.47 -6.66
CA VAL A 95 17.12 2.31 -6.41
C VAL A 95 17.07 2.92 -5.00
N ALA A 96 15.93 3.47 -4.58
CA ALA A 96 15.81 4.08 -3.25
C ALA A 96 16.17 3.11 -2.11
N ALA A 97 15.63 1.88 -2.16
CA ALA A 97 15.93 0.83 -1.18
C ALA A 97 17.40 0.39 -1.22
N LYS A 98 18.01 0.28 -2.41
CA LYS A 98 19.42 -0.10 -2.58
C LYS A 98 20.38 0.97 -2.04
N VAL A 99 20.07 2.24 -2.28
CA VAL A 99 20.83 3.38 -1.73
C VAL A 99 20.78 3.36 -0.20
N TYR A 100 19.58 3.24 0.37
CA TYR A 100 19.41 3.09 1.82
C TYR A 100 20.23 1.92 2.37
N ARG A 101 20.10 0.72 1.76
CA ARG A 101 20.78 -0.49 2.24
C ARG A 101 22.30 -0.32 2.28
N SER A 102 22.85 0.27 1.22
CA SER A 102 24.30 0.46 1.08
C SER A 102 24.82 1.41 2.15
N MET A 103 24.14 2.55 2.35
CA MET A 103 24.57 3.53 3.33
C MET A 103 24.34 3.05 4.78
N MET A 104 23.21 2.39 5.05
CA MET A 104 22.93 1.86 6.38
C MET A 104 23.86 0.70 6.76
N THR A 105 24.31 -0.09 5.77
CA THR A 105 25.39 -1.07 5.95
C THR A 105 26.67 -0.37 6.43
N TYR A 106 27.12 0.65 5.70
CA TYR A 106 28.33 1.40 6.04
C TYR A 106 28.24 2.06 7.42
N LEU A 107 27.12 2.70 7.75
CA LEU A 107 26.92 3.37 9.04
C LEU A 107 26.85 2.41 10.23
N SER A 108 26.50 1.15 9.98
CA SER A 108 26.31 0.15 11.04
C SER A 108 27.40 -0.92 11.06
N GLU A 109 28.34 -0.90 10.10
CA GLU A 109 29.47 -1.81 10.02
C GLU A 109 30.40 -1.63 11.24
N GLY A 110 30.89 -2.74 11.79
CA GLY A 110 31.75 -2.74 12.99
C GLY A 110 31.04 -2.31 14.28
N SER A 111 29.74 -2.04 14.24
CA SER A 111 28.93 -1.83 15.43
C SER A 111 28.27 -3.14 15.90
N ASN A 112 27.93 -3.21 17.19
CA ASN A 112 27.04 -4.25 17.73
C ASN A 112 25.63 -3.64 17.84
N PRO A 113 24.81 -3.64 16.78
CA PRO A 113 23.53 -2.96 16.80
C PRO A 113 22.55 -3.73 17.69
N GLU A 114 22.06 -3.07 18.73
CA GLU A 114 21.02 -3.61 19.61
C GLU A 114 19.63 -3.47 18.99
N ASP A 115 18.76 -4.43 19.31
CA ASP A 115 17.34 -4.33 18.99
C ASP A 115 16.59 -3.42 19.99
N TRP A 116 15.36 -3.04 19.67
CA TRP A 116 14.45 -2.35 20.57
C TRP A 116 13.91 -3.30 21.65
N ASN A 117 13.87 -2.83 22.89
CA ASN A 117 13.27 -3.55 24.00
C ASN A 117 11.77 -3.25 24.08
N ILE A 118 10.96 -4.27 24.40
CA ILE A 118 9.53 -4.10 24.60
C ILE A 118 9.28 -3.19 25.83
N PRO A 119 8.57 -2.06 25.67
CA PRO A 119 8.27 -1.17 26.78
C PRO A 119 7.15 -1.71 27.66
N GLU A 120 7.04 -1.17 28.87
CA GLU A 120 5.97 -1.51 29.80
C GLU A 120 4.59 -1.20 29.20
N GLY A 121 3.60 -2.03 29.52
CA GLY A 121 2.23 -1.92 29.01
C GLY A 121 1.99 -2.64 27.68
N LEU A 122 3.00 -3.34 27.15
CA LEU A 122 2.87 -4.27 26.03
C LEU A 122 3.30 -5.69 26.44
N TYR A 123 2.75 -6.69 25.75
CA TYR A 123 3.23 -8.07 25.79
C TYR A 123 3.26 -8.67 24.38
N ARG A 124 4.16 -9.65 24.17
CA ARG A 124 4.27 -10.39 22.91
C ARG A 124 3.47 -11.70 22.99
N ASN A 125 2.74 -12.02 21.93
CA ASN A 125 2.11 -13.33 21.74
C ASN A 125 2.34 -13.76 20.28
N GLY A 126 3.16 -14.79 20.08
CA GLY A 126 3.65 -15.19 18.75
C GLY A 126 4.41 -14.06 18.06
N GLU A 127 4.06 -13.79 16.80
CA GLU A 127 4.65 -12.71 15.99
C GLU A 127 4.07 -11.32 16.28
N PHE A 128 3.01 -11.24 17.10
CA PHE A 128 2.27 -10.01 17.35
C PHE A 128 2.53 -9.42 18.74
N VAL A 129 2.28 -8.11 18.87
CA VAL A 129 2.43 -7.34 20.11
C VAL A 129 1.10 -6.70 20.47
N PHE A 130 0.70 -6.84 21.73
CA PHE A 130 -0.59 -6.39 22.25
C PHE A 130 -0.39 -5.47 23.44
N LYS A 131 -1.36 -4.57 23.68
CA LYS A 131 -1.40 -3.79 24.93
C LYS A 131 -1.88 -4.65 26.09
N ASN A 132 -1.35 -4.41 27.28
CA ASN A 132 -1.83 -5.07 28.49
C ASN A 132 -3.34 -4.84 28.67
N GLY A 133 -4.09 -5.90 28.98
CA GLY A 133 -5.54 -5.86 29.09
C GLY A 133 -6.30 -5.85 27.75
N ALA A 134 -5.61 -5.90 26.61
CA ALA A 134 -6.26 -6.16 25.34
C ALA A 134 -6.85 -7.58 25.36
N ARG A 135 -8.15 -7.70 25.08
CA ARG A 135 -8.77 -9.01 24.86
C ARG A 135 -8.28 -9.52 23.51
N SER A 136 -7.37 -10.49 23.52
CA SER A 136 -7.00 -11.23 22.32
C SER A 136 -8.22 -12.00 21.83
N THR A 137 -8.96 -11.44 20.87
CA THR A 137 -10.01 -12.18 20.15
C THR A 137 -9.42 -13.13 19.10
N TRP A 138 -8.09 -13.14 18.94
CA TRP A 138 -7.37 -14.12 18.15
C TRP A 138 -7.33 -15.46 18.90
N ASN A 139 -8.36 -16.28 18.69
CA ASN A 139 -8.24 -17.72 18.86
C ASN A 139 -7.31 -18.22 17.75
N SER A 140 -6.29 -19.02 18.09
CA SER A 140 -5.44 -19.71 17.12
C SER A 140 -6.30 -20.32 16.02
N PRO A 141 -6.01 -20.11 14.72
CA PRO A 141 -6.67 -20.85 13.67
C PRO A 141 -6.46 -22.35 13.93
N ALA A 142 -7.54 -23.10 14.11
CA ALA A 142 -7.49 -24.55 14.06
C ALA A 142 -6.83 -24.96 12.72
N PRO A 143 -6.08 -26.08 12.66
CA PRO A 143 -5.53 -26.56 11.40
C PRO A 143 -6.67 -26.66 10.37
N GLN A 144 -6.54 -25.95 9.24
CA GLN A 144 -7.57 -25.95 8.19
C GLN A 144 -7.74 -27.38 7.64
N GLN A 145 -8.93 -27.95 7.84
CA GLN A 145 -9.42 -29.08 7.06
C GLN A 145 -9.51 -28.68 5.57
N PRO A 146 -9.33 -29.63 4.63
CA PRO A 146 -9.46 -29.35 3.20
C PRO A 146 -10.86 -28.82 2.84
N PRO A 147 -10.99 -27.96 1.82
CA PRO A 147 -12.20 -27.21 1.55
C PRO A 147 -13.33 -28.12 1.05
N SER A 148 -14.44 -28.14 1.77
CA SER A 148 -15.74 -28.60 1.30
C SER A 148 -16.54 -27.43 0.70
N THR A 149 -17.14 -27.68 -0.47
CA THR A 149 -17.82 -26.71 -1.35
C THR A 149 -19.17 -26.19 -0.81
N GLU A 150 -19.39 -24.88 -0.99
CA GLU A 150 -20.64 -24.06 -0.97
C GLU A 150 -21.46 -23.98 0.35
N SER A 151 -22.00 -22.84 0.80
CA SER A 151 -22.61 -21.70 0.10
C SER A 151 -22.55 -20.44 0.99
N SER A 152 -22.27 -19.27 0.42
CA SER A 152 -22.23 -17.99 1.15
C SER A 152 -23.61 -17.31 1.20
N SER A 153 -24.21 -17.24 2.38
CA SER A 153 -25.25 -16.24 2.69
C SER A 153 -24.58 -14.98 3.24
N SER A 154 -24.28 -14.04 2.33
CA SER A 154 -23.78 -12.71 2.69
C SER A 154 -24.94 -11.82 3.16
N SER A 155 -24.87 -11.36 4.41
CA SER A 155 -25.48 -10.09 4.83
C SER A 155 -24.40 -9.02 4.77
N SER A 156 -24.52 -8.20 3.72
CA SER A 156 -24.00 -6.84 3.51
C SER A 156 -24.22 -5.92 4.72
N ASP A 157 -23.63 -4.74 4.90
CA ASP A 157 -22.70 -3.86 4.18
C ASP A 157 -22.30 -2.77 5.21
N SER A 158 -21.16 -2.11 5.17
CA SER A 158 -21.01 -0.99 4.24
C SER A 158 -19.55 -0.57 4.06
N SER A 159 -19.31 -0.31 2.77
CA SER A 159 -18.13 0.12 2.08
C SER A 159 -17.94 1.63 2.14
N THR A 160 -16.72 2.08 1.83
CA THR A 160 -16.56 3.37 1.15
C THR A 160 -15.45 3.23 0.12
N SER A 161 -15.84 3.18 -1.15
CA SER A 161 -15.07 3.69 -2.28
C SER A 161 -16.06 3.97 -3.40
N GLN A 162 -16.36 5.26 -3.57
CA GLN A 162 -16.98 5.78 -4.78
C GLN A 162 -16.03 5.56 -5.95
N SER A 163 -16.55 5.07 -7.06
CA SER A 163 -16.03 5.34 -8.40
C SER A 163 -17.18 5.14 -9.37
N SER A 164 -17.68 6.25 -9.88
CA SER A 164 -18.65 6.34 -10.97
C SER A 164 -17.95 6.14 -12.31
N SER A 165 -18.44 5.22 -13.12
CA SER A 165 -18.27 5.25 -14.57
C SER A 165 -19.58 4.82 -15.23
N THR A 166 -20.23 5.79 -15.86
CA THR A 166 -21.43 5.65 -16.68
C THR A 166 -21.11 5.03 -18.04
N THR A 167 -21.87 4.01 -18.43
CA THR A 167 -22.18 3.73 -19.85
C THR A 167 -23.65 3.32 -19.99
N PRO A 168 -24.31 3.70 -21.10
CA PRO A 168 -25.77 3.73 -21.18
C PRO A 168 -26.35 2.42 -21.71
N SER A 169 -27.43 1.95 -21.08
CA SER A 169 -28.26 0.87 -21.61
C SER A 169 -29.68 1.36 -21.82
N THR A 170 -30.05 1.38 -23.09
CA THR A 170 -31.39 1.28 -23.66
C THR A 170 -32.33 0.44 -22.80
N ASN A 171 -33.52 0.97 -22.47
CA ASN A 171 -34.75 0.18 -22.56
C ASN A 171 -36.03 1.02 -22.51
N ASN A 172 -36.91 0.65 -23.45
CA ASN A 172 -38.34 0.88 -23.60
C ASN A 172 -39.11 1.52 -22.43
N SER A 173 -39.86 2.57 -22.79
CA SER A 173 -41.04 3.03 -22.06
C SER A 173 -42.26 3.04 -23.00
N THR A 174 -43.20 2.12 -22.78
CA THR A 174 -44.64 2.39 -22.91
C THR A 174 -45.06 3.11 -21.61
N THR A 175 -45.80 4.22 -21.58
CA THR A 175 -47.09 4.52 -22.20
C THR A 175 -47.45 6.02 -22.09
N THR A 176 -48.30 6.48 -23.04
CA THR A 176 -49.36 7.52 -22.95
C THR A 176 -48.99 9.00 -22.75
N ASN A 177 -49.18 9.85 -23.78
CA ASN A 177 -50.46 10.53 -24.09
C ASN A 177 -50.39 11.28 -25.46
N PRO A 178 -51.52 11.77 -26.02
CA PRO A 178 -51.76 11.90 -27.46
C PRO A 178 -51.50 13.30 -28.04
N ASN A 179 -51.56 13.35 -29.38
CA ASN A 179 -52.09 14.39 -30.28
C ASN A 179 -51.14 15.02 -31.32
N ASN A 180 -51.58 14.87 -32.57
CA ASN A 180 -51.47 15.73 -33.76
C ASN A 180 -50.21 15.74 -34.65
N ASN A 181 -50.42 15.22 -35.89
CA ASN A 181 -50.15 15.79 -37.23
C ASN A 181 -48.77 16.46 -37.48
N THR A 182 -47.99 16.19 -38.56
CA THR A 182 -48.35 16.00 -39.98
C THR A 182 -47.08 15.64 -40.80
N GLN A 183 -47.25 14.91 -41.93
CA GLN A 183 -46.49 14.92 -43.21
C GLN A 183 -45.02 14.38 -43.26
N GLN A 184 -44.76 13.24 -43.95
CA GLN A 184 -44.35 13.07 -45.38
C GLN A 184 -42.87 13.50 -45.65
N SER A 185 -41.98 12.81 -46.37
CA SER A 185 -41.94 11.64 -47.26
C SER A 185 -40.47 11.22 -47.51
N ASN A 186 -40.22 9.95 -47.86
CA ASN A 186 -39.30 9.36 -48.87
C ASN A 186 -38.06 10.18 -49.36
N THR A 187 -36.87 9.65 -49.66
CA THR A 187 -36.48 8.40 -50.35
C THR A 187 -34.94 8.31 -50.43
N THR A 188 -34.38 7.10 -50.42
CA THR A 188 -33.05 6.73 -50.93
C THR A 188 -33.07 6.62 -52.47
N PRO A 189 -31.93 6.65 -53.17
CA PRO A 189 -31.11 5.44 -53.36
C PRO A 189 -29.67 5.57 -52.85
#